data_AF-A0A381Z1T3-F1
#
_entry.id   AF-A0A381Z1T3-F1
#
_cell.length_a   1.000
_cell.length_b   1.000
_cell.length_c   1.000
_cell.angle_alpha   90.00
_cell.angle_beta   90.00
_cell.angle_gamma   90.00
#
_symmetry.space_group_name_H-M   'P 1'
#
loop_
_entity.id
_entity.type
_entity.pdbx_description
1 polymer ?
#
loop_
_entity_poly.entity_id
_entity_poly.type
_entity_poly.pdbx_seq_one_letter_code
_entity_poly.pdbx_strand_id
1 'polypeptide(L)' 'MSDRPLVLETIETPDGDRCVDFFRRDDGTFGFEEYRRDIEDPSGWFPIGRHRFVRFPGEAQARDAARATISWLE' A
#
# COMPACT_ATOMS: atom_id res chain seq x y z
N MET A 1 -8.00 16.47 13.42
CA MET A 1 -7.86 16.07 12.00
C MET A 1 -7.38 14.64 12.00
N SER A 2 -8.04 13.75 11.26
CA SER A 2 -7.69 12.33 11.28
C SER A 2 -6.32 12.16 10.61
N ASP A 3 -5.32 11.66 11.32
CA ASP A 3 -3.97 11.38 10.80
C ASP A 3 -3.95 10.21 9.79
N ARG A 4 -5.13 9.67 9.44
CA ARG A 4 -5.27 8.55 8.53
C ARG A 4 -5.19 9.05 7.09
N PRO A 5 -4.25 8.55 6.27
CA PRO A 5 -4.21 8.91 4.86
C PRO A 5 -5.48 8.43 4.14
N LEU A 6 -5.87 9.15 3.10
CA LEU A 6 -6.98 8.78 2.23
C LEU A 6 -6.52 7.66 1.30
N VAL A 7 -7.06 6.46 1.48
CA VAL A 7 -6.82 5.35 0.54
C VAL A 7 -7.54 5.66 -0.77
N LEU A 8 -6.78 5.65 -1.86
CA LEU A 8 -7.24 5.92 -3.22
C LEU A 8 -7.63 4.62 -3.93
N GLU A 9 -6.86 3.57 -3.71
CA GLU A 9 -7.01 2.28 -4.39
C GLU A 9 -6.35 1.18 -3.56
N THR A 10 -6.99 0.02 -3.50
CA THR A 10 -6.45 -1.20 -2.91
C THR A 10 -6.44 -2.28 -3.98
N ILE A 11 -5.28 -2.89 -4.23
CA ILE A 11 -5.12 -4.00 -5.16
C ILE A 11 -4.80 -5.24 -4.33
N GLU A 12 -5.67 -6.24 -4.39
CA GLU A 12 -5.51 -7.51 -3.66
C GLU A 12 -5.08 -8.63 -4.60
N THR A 13 -4.26 -9.56 -4.12
CA THR A 13 -3.95 -10.79 -4.86
C THR A 13 -5.19 -11.67 -4.97
N PRO A 14 -5.34 -12.48 -6.04
CA PRO A 14 -6.45 -13.42 -6.18
C PRO A 14 -6.54 -14.43 -5.02
N ASP A 15 -5.38 -14.82 -4.48
CA ASP A 15 -5.26 -15.70 -3.32
C ASP A 15 -5.72 -15.04 -2.01
N GLY A 16 -5.86 -13.71 -1.98
CA GLY A 16 -6.31 -12.95 -0.82
C GLY A 16 -5.34 -13.00 0.36
N ASP A 17 -4.05 -13.29 0.12
CA ASP A 17 -2.99 -13.30 1.12
C ASP A 17 -2.22 -11.97 1.17
N ARG A 18 -2.30 -11.15 0.11
CA ARG A 18 -1.59 -9.89 -0.04
C ARG A 18 -2.47 -8.80 -0.61
N CYS A 19 -2.17 -7.57 -0.23
CA CYS A 19 -2.70 -6.40 -0.89
C CYS A 19 -1.70 -5.25 -0.88
N VAL A 20 -1.92 -4.28 -1.77
CA VAL A 20 -1.23 -3.00 -1.75
C VAL A 20 -2.26 -1.89 -1.69
N ASP A 21 -2.10 -0.98 -0.73
CA ASP A 21 -2.88 0.25 -0.67
C ASP A 21 -2.09 1.39 -1.27
N PHE A 22 -2.71 2.14 -2.18
CA PHE A 22 -2.27 3.46 -2.61
C PHE A 22 -3.05 4.52 -1.85
N PHE A 23 -2.35 5.52 -1.32
CA PHE A 23 -2.99 6.52 -0.50
C PHE A 23 -2.38 7.92 -0.65
N ARG A 24 -3.19 8.92 -0.34
CA ARG A 24 -2.83 10.34 -0.29
C ARG A 24 -2.81 10.83 1.15
N ARG A 25 -1.75 11.55 1.52
CA ARG A 25 -1.58 12.20 2.82
C ARG A 25 -2.15 13.61 2.80
N ASP A 26 -2.36 14.17 3.99
CA ASP A 26 -2.90 15.52 4.18
C ASP A 26 -1.99 16.61 3.57
N ASP A 27 -0.66 16.37 3.56
CA ASP A 27 0.34 17.22 2.91
C ASP A 27 0.30 17.16 1.37
N GLY A 28 -0.64 16.41 0.79
CA GLY A 28 -0.81 16.25 -0.64
C GLY A 28 0.15 15.24 -1.28
N THR A 29 1.04 14.61 -0.50
CA THR A 29 1.94 13.57 -1.01
C THR A 29 1.23 12.23 -1.15
N PHE A 30 1.77 11.38 -2.00
CA PHE A 30 1.28 10.03 -2.27
C PHE A 30 2.21 8.99 -1.65
N GLY A 31 1.67 7.81 -1.36
CA GLY A 31 2.39 6.68 -0.82
C GLY A 31 1.69 5.38 -1.15
N PHE A 32 2.39 4.29 -0.88
CA PHE A 32 1.82 2.96 -0.93
C PHE A 32 2.34 2.11 0.23
N GLU A 33 1.63 1.04 0.57
CA GLU A 33 2.10 0.03 1.51
C GLU A 33 1.59 -1.34 1.10
N GLU A 34 2.47 -2.34 1.19
CA GLU A 34 2.12 -3.74 0.98
C GLU A 34 1.75 -4.37 2.32
N TYR A 35 0.62 -5.07 2.34
CA TYR A 35 0.16 -5.84 3.47
C TYR A 35 0.10 -7.32 3.13
N ARG A 36 0.35 -8.14 4.14
CA ARG A 36 0.08 -9.57 4.10
C ARG A 36 -0.95 -9.89 5.16
N ARG A 37 -1.81 -10.86 4.88
CA ARG A 37 -2.58 -11.58 5.90
C ARG A 37 -2.29 -13.06 5.74
N ASP A 38 -2.25 -13.77 6.86
CA ASP A 38 -2.17 -15.21 6.84
C ASP A 38 -3.55 -15.76 7.19
N ILE A 39 -4.03 -16.76 6.45
CA ILE A 39 -5.38 -17.30 6.69
C ILE A 39 -5.42 -18.17 7.95
N GLU A 40 -4.26 -18.69 8.37
CA GLU A 40 -4.12 -19.49 9.59
C GLU A 40 -3.86 -18.61 10.81
N ASP A 41 -3.50 -17.33 10.62
CA ASP A 41 -3.24 -16.37 11.69
C ASP A 41 -4.36 -15.31 11.81
N PRO A 42 -5.08 -15.26 12.94
CA PRO A 42 -6.19 -14.33 13.13
C PRO A 42 -5.76 -12.87 13.37
N SER A 43 -4.46 -12.52 13.27
CA SER A 43 -3.98 -11.14 13.46
C SER A 43 -4.41 -10.18 12.36
N GLY A 44 -4.94 -10.69 11.24
CA GLY A 44 -5.41 -9.87 10.12
C GLY A 44 -4.28 -9.32 9.26
N TRP A 45 -4.49 -8.15 8.68
CA TRP A 45 -3.52 -7.52 7.78
C TRP A 45 -2.38 -6.85 8.54
N PHE A 46 -1.14 -7.12 8.14
CA PHE A 46 0.06 -6.46 8.66
C PHE A 46 0.96 -5.94 7.54
N PRO A 47 1.57 -4.74 7.71
CA PRO A 47 2.41 -4.15 6.69
C PRO A 47 3.75 -4.88 6.58
N ILE A 48 4.18 -5.19 5.36
CA ILE A 48 5.43 -5.94 5.09
C ILE A 48 6.48 -5.14 4.34
N GLY A 49 6.10 -4.11 3.58
CA GLY A 49 7.02 -3.32 2.75
C GLY A 49 7.71 -2.17 3.49
N ARG A 50 7.07 -1.61 4.54
CA ARG A 50 7.47 -0.36 5.20
C ARG A 50 7.57 0.82 4.22
N HIS A 51 6.89 0.74 3.07
CA HIS A 51 6.90 1.78 2.05
C HIS A 51 6.05 2.99 2.45
N ARG A 52 5.22 2.86 3.49
CA ARG A 52 4.37 3.95 4.01
C ARG A 52 5.09 5.22 4.41
N PHE A 53 6.41 5.18 4.62
CA PHE A 53 7.22 6.35 4.99
C PHE A 53 7.77 7.10 3.77
N VAL A 54 7.75 6.48 2.59
CA VAL A 54 8.19 7.11 1.34
C VAL A 54 7.11 8.03 0.82
N ARG A 55 7.51 9.26 0.45
CA ARG A 55 6.61 10.30 -0.04
C ARG A 55 6.89 10.56 -1.51
N PHE A 56 5.85 10.45 -2.33
CA PHE A 56 5.91 10.75 -3.76
C PHE A 56 5.12 12.02 -4.05
N PRO A 57 5.63 12.92 -4.91
CA PRO A 57 4.90 14.14 -5.27
C PRO A 57 3.70 13.87 -6.20
N GLY A 58 3.64 12.71 -6.85
CA GLY A 58 2.52 12.32 -7.72
C GLY A 58 2.11 10.85 -7.57
N GLU A 59 0.82 10.59 -7.83
CA GLU A 59 0.21 9.27 -7.78
C GLU A 59 0.89 8.28 -8.75
N ALA A 60 1.20 8.73 -9.97
CA ALA A 60 1.89 7.92 -10.97
C ALA A 60 3.28 7.46 -10.51
N GLN A 61 4.03 8.32 -9.80
CA GLN A 61 5.34 7.98 -9.26
C GLN A 61 5.24 6.96 -8.12
N ALA A 62 4.21 7.08 -7.26
CA ALA A 62 3.94 6.09 -6.22
C ALA A 62 3.61 4.72 -6.83
N ARG A 63 2.81 4.69 -7.91
CA ARG A 63 2.48 3.44 -8.61
C ARG A 63 3.66 2.82 -9.34
N ASP A 64 4.48 3.62 -10.02
CA ASP A 64 5.68 3.12 -10.70
C ASP A 64 6.67 2.51 -9.69
N ALA A 65 6.90 3.19 -8.57
CA ALA A 65 7.72 2.67 -7.48
C ALA A 65 7.14 1.40 -6.86
N ALA A 66 5.81 1.31 -6.70
CA ALA A 66 5.15 0.11 -6.21
C ALA A 66 5.36 -1.08 -7.15
N ARG A 67 5.14 -0.91 -8.46
CA ARG A 67 5.40 -1.96 -9.47
C ARG A 67 6.85 -2.40 -9.52
N ALA A 68 7.79 -1.46 -9.34
CA ALA A 68 9.21 -1.77 -9.30
C ALA A 68 9.64 -2.54 -8.04
N THR A 69 8.87 -2.43 -6.95
CA THR A 69 9.23 -2.99 -5.64
C THR A 69 8.47 -4.27 -5.32
N ILE A 70 7.18 -4.33 -5.65
CA ILE A 70 6.26 -5.40 -5.31
C ILE A 70 6.16 -6.34 -6.51
N SER A 71 6.82 -7.50 -6.44
CA SER A 71 7.00 -8.38 -7.60
C SER A 71 5.71 -9.00 -8.18
N TRP A 72 4.61 -8.99 -7.41
CA TRP A 72 3.32 -9.52 -7.86
C TRP A 72 2.39 -8.44 -8.42
N LEU A 73 2.77 -7.17 -8.30
CA LEU A 73 1.96 -6.03 -8.71
C LEU A 73 2.28 -5.63 -10.15
N GLU A 74 1.29 -5.79 -11.04
CA GLU A 74 1.41 -5.47 -12.48
C GLU A 74 1.30 -3.98 -12.83
#